data_AF-A0A259HVI2-F1
#
_entry.id   AF-A0A259HVI2-F1
#
_cell.length_a   1.000
_cell.length_b   1.000
_cell.length_c   1.000
_cell.angle_alpha   90.00
_cell.angle_beta   90.00
_cell.angle_gamma   90.00
#
_symmetry.space_group_name_H-M   'P 1'
#
loop_
_entity.id
_entity.type
_entity.pdbx_description
1 polymer ?
#
loop_
_entity_poly.entity_id
_entity_poly.type
_entity_poly.pdbx_seq_one_letter_code
_entity_poly.pdbx_strand_id
1 'polypeptide(L)'
;ILLFGVLYFNVALFIKWMERIPFIRKYQFFIEKMETMHYKDLTRILLLSLLRYVVFVVQYVVLLKVFGVEASWQILVCLVSVLFMLMAMIPTIALAELGIRGKLSLELFGLVTTQQLSILAASAGIWIVNLIIPAILGTVFLLGLRLFKQKEQKS
;
A
#
# COMPACT_ATOMS: atom_id res chain seq x y z
N ILE A 1 -11.50 10.48 -9.08
CA ILE A 1 -10.70 9.50 -9.88
C ILE A 1 -10.34 10.07 -11.25
N LEU A 2 -11.31 10.49 -12.09
CA LEU A 2 -11.02 11.12 -13.39
C LEU A 2 -10.20 12.42 -13.29
N LEU A 3 -10.51 13.29 -12.32
CA LEU A 3 -9.75 14.52 -12.07
C LEU A 3 -8.28 14.25 -11.70
N PHE A 4 -8.04 13.23 -10.86
CA PHE A 4 -6.69 12.78 -10.51
C PHE A 4 -5.96 12.12 -11.70
N GLY A 5 -6.69 11.41 -12.56
CA GLY A 5 -6.15 10.86 -13.81
C GLY A 5 -5.72 11.94 -14.81
N VAL A 6 -6.50 13.01 -14.95
CA VAL A 6 -6.17 14.17 -15.81
C VAL A 6 -4.96 14.94 -15.25
N LEU A 7 -4.88 15.12 -13.94
CA LEU A 7 -3.72 15.72 -13.26
C LEU A 7 -2.45 14.87 -13.41
N TYR A 8 -2.58 13.54 -13.29
CA TYR A 8 -1.49 12.60 -13.49
C TYR A 8 -0.96 12.59 -14.92
N PHE A 9 -1.82 12.77 -15.94
CA PHE A 9 -1.37 12.89 -17.33
C PHE A 9 -0.80 14.26 -17.69
N ASN A 10 -1.18 15.29 -16.95
CA ASN A 10 -0.69 16.65 -17.11
C ASN A 10 0.38 17.00 -16.05
N VAL A 11 1.36 16.11 -15.87
CA VAL A 11 2.50 16.31 -14.94
C VAL A 11 3.15 17.68 -15.15
N ALA A 12 3.28 18.14 -16.40
CA ALA A 12 3.86 19.44 -16.75
C ALA A 12 3.05 20.65 -16.21
N LEU A 13 1.72 20.56 -16.13
CA LEU A 13 0.85 21.62 -15.56
C LEU A 13 0.92 21.63 -14.03
N PHE A 14 0.97 20.45 -13.42
CA PHE A 14 1.13 20.30 -11.98
C PHE A 14 2.49 20.83 -11.50
N ILE A 15 3.57 20.55 -12.25
CA ILE A 15 4.92 21.07 -11.97
C ILE A 15 4.94 22.61 -12.07
N LYS A 16 4.38 23.20 -13.14
CA LYS A 16 4.29 24.68 -13.28
C LYS A 16 3.51 25.36 -12.15
N TRP A 17 2.46 24.71 -11.63
CA TRP A 17 1.72 25.22 -10.47
C TRP A 17 2.51 25.09 -9.17
N MET A 18 3.23 23.98 -8.98
CA MET A 18 4.08 23.75 -7.81
C MET A 18 5.33 24.65 -7.77
N GLU A 19 5.91 25.02 -8.90
CA GLU A 19 7.09 25.91 -8.95
C GLU A 19 6.83 27.32 -8.42
N ARG A 20 5.58 27.74 -8.24
CA ARG A 20 5.23 29.00 -7.55
C ARG A 20 5.39 28.94 -6.03
N ILE A 21 5.61 27.76 -5.45
CA ILE A 21 5.80 27.58 -4.01
C ILE A 21 7.31 27.52 -3.71
N PRO A 22 7.87 28.49 -2.95
CA PRO A 22 9.32 28.57 -2.72
C PRO A 22 9.92 27.36 -1.99
N PHE A 23 9.10 26.56 -1.29
CA PHE A 23 9.48 25.33 -0.61
C PHE A 23 9.83 24.16 -1.57
N ILE A 24 9.26 24.17 -2.78
CA ILE A 24 9.41 23.09 -3.77
C ILE A 24 10.71 23.20 -4.56
N ARG A 25 11.29 24.41 -4.61
CA ARG A 25 12.57 24.70 -5.24
C ARG A 25 13.74 23.86 -4.66
N LYS A 26 13.62 23.43 -3.40
CA LYS A 26 14.60 22.55 -2.72
C LYS A 26 14.64 21.11 -3.28
N TYR A 27 13.60 20.68 -3.99
CA TYR A 27 13.46 19.33 -4.55
C TYR A 27 13.57 19.31 -6.09
N GLN A 28 14.07 20.38 -6.72
CA GLN A 28 14.23 20.49 -8.18
C GLN A 28 15.00 19.31 -8.79
N PHE A 29 15.97 18.74 -8.08
CA PHE A 29 16.71 17.54 -8.51
C PHE A 29 15.83 16.29 -8.73
N PHE A 30 14.73 16.13 -7.97
CA PHE A 30 13.77 15.04 -8.20
C PHE A 30 12.81 15.37 -9.36
N ILE A 31 12.49 16.65 -9.55
CA ILE A 31 11.58 17.14 -10.60
C ILE A 31 12.22 16.98 -11.98
N GLU A 32 13.51 17.33 -12.12
CA GLU A 32 14.28 17.24 -13.38
C GLU A 32 14.41 15.79 -13.87
N LYS A 33 14.46 14.83 -12.94
CA LYS A 33 14.48 13.39 -13.26
C LYS A 33 13.09 12.87 -13.67
N MET A 34 12.02 13.42 -13.10
CA MET A 34 10.64 13.08 -13.50
C MET A 34 10.29 13.57 -14.91
N GLU A 35 10.92 14.66 -15.37
CA GLU A 35 10.73 15.19 -16.74
C GLU A 35 11.25 14.23 -17.83
N THR A 36 12.18 13.33 -17.48
CA THR A 36 12.71 12.30 -18.38
C THR A 36 11.91 10.98 -18.36
N MET A 37 10.93 10.84 -17.46
CA MET A 37 10.11 9.63 -17.41
C MET A 37 9.15 9.58 -18.60
N HIS A 38 9.39 8.62 -19.49
CA HIS A 38 8.55 8.41 -20.65
C HIS A 38 7.13 8.03 -20.24
N TYR A 39 6.14 8.48 -21.01
CA TYR A 39 4.71 8.14 -20.83
C TYR A 39 4.45 6.64 -20.63
N LYS A 40 5.29 5.78 -21.23
CA LYS A 40 5.24 4.32 -21.10
C LYS A 40 5.57 3.84 -19.67
N ASP A 41 6.55 4.43 -19.01
CA ASP A 41 6.94 4.08 -17.65
C ASP A 41 5.86 4.53 -16.65
N LEU A 42 5.31 5.72 -16.89
CA LEU A 42 4.20 6.27 -16.11
C LEU A 42 2.96 5.35 -16.18
N THR A 43 2.60 4.91 -17.40
CA THR A 43 1.50 3.96 -17.62
C THR A 43 1.77 2.61 -16.97
N ARG A 44 3.01 2.10 -17.03
CA ARG A 44 3.41 0.84 -16.41
C ARG A 44 3.29 0.89 -14.89
N ILE A 45 3.76 1.97 -14.26
CA ILE A 45 3.64 2.18 -12.81
C ILE A 45 2.17 2.27 -12.40
N LEU A 46 1.34 2.98 -13.16
CA LEU A 46 -0.09 3.08 -12.90
C LEU A 46 -0.76 1.70 -12.96
N LEU A 47 -0.48 0.92 -14.00
CA LEU A 47 -1.04 -0.42 -14.16
C LEU A 47 -0.59 -1.38 -13.04
N LEU A 48 0.71 -1.36 -12.70
CA LEU A 48 1.24 -2.16 -11.60
C LEU A 48 0.62 -1.76 -10.25
N SER A 49 0.40 -0.47 -10.03
CA SER A 49 -0.24 0.05 -8.81
C SER A 49 -1.70 -0.37 -8.72
N LEU A 50 -2.42 -0.33 -9.83
CA LEU A 50 -3.81 -0.78 -9.92
C LEU A 50 -3.91 -2.29 -9.68
N LEU A 51 -3.05 -3.09 -10.31
CA LEU A 51 -3.02 -4.54 -10.11
C LEU A 51 -2.74 -4.88 -8.64
N ARG A 52 -1.74 -4.24 -8.04
CA ARG A 52 -1.41 -4.40 -6.62
C ARG A 52 -2.62 -4.06 -5.73
N TYR A 53 -3.30 -2.96 -6.01
CA TYR A 53 -4.50 -2.57 -5.28
C TYR A 53 -5.59 -3.65 -5.36
N VAL A 54 -5.89 -4.16 -6.56
CA VAL A 54 -6.87 -5.22 -6.76
C VAL A 54 -6.48 -6.49 -6.00
N VAL A 55 -5.21 -6.90 -6.07
CA VAL A 55 -4.70 -8.07 -5.33
C VAL A 55 -4.89 -7.88 -3.83
N PHE A 56 -4.57 -6.70 -3.29
CA PHE A 56 -4.75 -6.42 -1.86
C PHE A 56 -6.22 -6.44 -1.43
N VAL A 57 -7.13 -5.91 -2.26
CA VAL A 57 -8.57 -5.97 -1.99
C VAL A 57 -9.04 -7.42 -1.97
N VAL A 58 -8.68 -8.21 -2.98
CA VAL A 58 -9.06 -9.62 -3.09
C VAL A 58 -8.51 -10.43 -1.91
N GLN A 59 -7.23 -10.27 -1.58
CA GLN A 59 -6.61 -10.92 -0.41
C GLN A 59 -7.39 -10.60 0.87
N TYR A 60 -7.78 -9.34 1.04
CA TYR A 60 -8.50 -8.92 2.25
C TYR A 60 -9.88 -9.55 2.35
N VAL A 61 -10.66 -9.52 1.26
CA VAL A 61 -12.00 -10.11 1.22
C VAL A 61 -11.95 -11.64 1.39
N VAL A 62 -10.99 -12.31 0.76
CA VAL A 62 -10.77 -13.77 0.95
C VAL A 62 -10.51 -14.09 2.41
N LEU A 63 -9.61 -13.36 3.08
CA LEU A 63 -9.31 -13.59 4.50
C LEU A 63 -10.53 -13.34 5.39
N LEU A 64 -11.29 -12.26 5.18
CA LEU A 64 -12.55 -12.02 5.90
C LEU A 64 -13.51 -13.21 5.75
N LYS A 65 -13.64 -13.75 4.54
CA LYS A 65 -14.47 -14.93 4.28
C LYS A 65 -13.96 -16.18 4.97
N VAL A 66 -12.65 -16.44 4.91
CA VAL A 66 -12.00 -17.57 5.59
C VAL A 66 -12.20 -17.51 7.11
N PHE A 67 -12.17 -16.30 7.70
CA PHE A 67 -12.43 -16.11 9.13
C PHE A 67 -13.92 -16.05 9.50
N GLY A 68 -14.84 -16.30 8.56
CA GLY A 68 -16.26 -16.46 8.84
C GLY A 68 -17.08 -15.16 8.82
N VAL A 69 -16.64 -14.12 8.12
CA VAL A 69 -17.45 -12.90 7.94
C VAL A 69 -18.54 -13.13 6.88
N GLU A 70 -19.78 -13.24 7.35
CA GLU A 70 -20.98 -13.49 6.54
C GLU A 70 -21.55 -12.20 5.91
N ALA A 71 -20.86 -11.65 4.91
CA ALA A 71 -21.36 -10.53 4.10
C ALA A 71 -21.17 -10.79 2.59
N SER A 72 -21.96 -10.14 1.72
CA SER A 72 -21.80 -10.32 0.28
C SER A 72 -20.43 -9.80 -0.19
N TRP A 73 -19.90 -10.38 -1.26
CA TRP A 73 -18.58 -10.00 -1.79
C TRP A 73 -18.54 -8.52 -2.18
N GLN A 74 -19.64 -8.01 -2.75
CA GLN A 74 -19.79 -6.62 -3.15
C GLN A 74 -19.68 -5.67 -1.95
N ILE A 75 -20.37 -5.98 -0.85
CA ILE A 75 -20.30 -5.17 0.37
C ILE A 75 -18.89 -5.20 0.94
N LEU A 76 -18.26 -6.38 1.01
CA LEU A 76 -16.90 -6.51 1.52
C LEU A 76 -15.88 -5.75 0.68
N VAL A 77 -15.96 -5.83 -0.66
CA VAL A 77 -15.09 -5.06 -1.56
C VAL A 77 -15.25 -3.56 -1.34
N CYS A 78 -16.48 -3.07 -1.19
CA CYS A 78 -16.73 -1.66 -0.90
C CYS A 78 -16.12 -1.22 0.44
N LEU A 79 -16.36 -1.99 1.51
CA LEU A 79 -15.83 -1.68 2.84
C LEU A 79 -14.29 -1.74 2.89
N VAL A 80 -13.67 -2.74 2.25
CA VAL A 80 -12.21 -2.83 2.11
C VAL A 80 -11.65 -1.63 1.33
N SER A 81 -12.35 -1.20 0.27
CA SER A 81 -11.95 -0.03 -0.51
C SER A 81 -11.95 1.25 0.32
N VAL A 82 -12.99 1.44 1.15
CA VAL A 82 -13.07 2.55 2.10
C VAL A 82 -11.98 2.44 3.18
N LEU A 83 -11.75 1.25 3.73
CA LEU A 83 -10.67 1.02 4.69
C LEU A 83 -9.31 1.45 4.12
N PHE A 84 -8.97 1.02 2.90
CA PHE A 84 -7.72 1.39 2.26
C PHE A 84 -7.63 2.89 1.94
N MET A 85 -8.75 3.52 1.60
CA MET A 85 -8.80 4.98 1.42
C MET A 85 -8.47 5.71 2.73
N LEU A 86 -9.08 5.30 3.85
CA LEU A 86 -8.79 5.87 5.17
C LEU A 86 -7.33 5.65 5.57
N MET A 87 -6.82 4.42 5.39
CA MET A 87 -5.42 4.11 5.67
C MET A 87 -4.45 4.95 4.81
N ALA A 88 -4.81 5.28 3.57
CA ALA A 88 -3.99 6.13 2.70
C ALA A 88 -3.94 7.60 3.14
N MET A 89 -4.94 8.07 3.90
CA MET A 89 -4.98 9.45 4.41
C MET A 89 -4.19 9.61 5.72
N ILE A 90 -3.98 8.54 6.48
CA ILE A 90 -3.33 8.61 7.80
C ILE A 90 -1.83 8.35 7.65
N PRO A 91 -0.95 9.35 7.90
CA PRO A 91 0.48 9.12 7.98
C PRO A 91 0.79 8.28 9.22
N THR A 92 1.22 7.03 9.03
CA THR A 92 1.42 6.06 10.11
C THR A 92 2.85 5.53 10.16
N ILE A 93 3.31 5.22 11.37
CA ILE A 93 4.54 4.48 11.64
C ILE A 93 4.17 2.99 11.74
N ALA A 94 5.04 2.09 11.28
CA ALA A 94 4.76 0.66 11.11
C ALA A 94 4.08 -0.03 12.32
N LEU A 95 4.48 0.28 13.57
CA LEU A 95 3.85 -0.31 14.77
C LEU A 95 2.45 0.23 15.05
N ALA A 96 2.22 1.54 14.81
CA ALA A 96 0.90 2.16 14.96
C ALA A 96 -0.08 1.68 13.89
N GLU A 97 0.44 1.29 12.72
CA GLU A 97 -0.36 0.83 11.59
C GLU A 97 -1.24 -0.39 11.94
N LEU A 98 -0.73 -1.35 12.72
CA LEU A 98 -1.50 -2.53 13.13
C LEU A 98 -2.71 -2.13 14.00
N GLY A 99 -2.50 -1.27 15.00
CA GLY A 99 -3.56 -0.83 15.91
C GLY A 99 -4.61 0.03 15.21
N ILE A 100 -4.18 0.96 14.36
CA ILE A 100 -5.07 1.84 13.58
C ILE A 100 -5.89 1.00 12.60
N ARG A 101 -5.24 0.08 11.88
CA ARG A 101 -5.93 -0.83 10.95
C ARG A 101 -6.94 -1.70 11.67
N GLY A 102 -6.58 -2.26 12.84
CA GLY A 102 -7.49 -3.03 13.68
C GLY A 102 -8.74 -2.23 14.06
N LYS A 103 -8.56 -1.02 14.61
CA LYS A 103 -9.68 -0.14 14.97
C LYS A 103 -10.57 0.22 13.78
N LEU A 104 -9.99 0.69 12.66
CA LEU A 104 -10.77 1.03 11.47
C LEU A 104 -11.50 -0.17 10.89
N SER A 105 -10.89 -1.35 10.91
CA SER A 105 -11.55 -2.58 10.45
C SER A 105 -12.73 -2.95 11.34
N LEU A 106 -12.61 -2.83 12.67
CA LEU A 106 -13.73 -3.08 13.59
C LEU A 106 -14.89 -2.10 13.36
N GLU A 107 -14.59 -0.82 13.19
CA GLU A 107 -15.61 0.21 12.92
C GLU A 107 -16.34 -0.04 11.59
N LEU A 108 -15.60 -0.35 10.51
CA LEU A 108 -16.20 -0.55 9.18
C LEU A 108 -16.92 -1.89 9.04
N PHE A 109 -16.28 -3.00 9.43
CA PHE A 109 -16.87 -4.32 9.28
C PHE A 109 -17.85 -4.67 10.41
N GLY A 110 -17.78 -3.97 11.54
CA GLY A 110 -18.79 -4.03 12.61
C GLY A 110 -20.20 -3.65 12.13
N LEU A 111 -20.30 -2.90 11.02
CA LEU A 111 -21.57 -2.57 10.37
C LEU A 111 -22.26 -3.78 9.71
N VAL A 112 -21.50 -4.85 9.42
CA VAL A 112 -21.99 -6.02 8.67
C VAL A 112 -21.83 -7.34 9.42
N THR A 113 -21.03 -7.38 10.48
CA THR A 113 -20.87 -8.57 11.33
C THR A 113 -20.60 -8.20 12.77
N THR A 114 -21.09 -9.01 13.70
CA THR A 114 -20.79 -8.90 15.14
C THR A 114 -19.50 -9.64 15.53
N GLN A 115 -18.91 -10.42 14.62
CA GLN A 115 -17.76 -11.27 14.88
C GLN A 115 -16.44 -10.47 14.87
N GLN A 116 -16.21 -9.70 15.93
CA GLN A 116 -15.01 -8.85 16.06
C GLN A 116 -13.70 -9.62 15.96
N LEU A 117 -13.64 -10.83 16.53
CA LEU A 117 -12.46 -11.69 16.46
C LEU A 117 -12.09 -12.05 15.01
N SER A 118 -13.10 -12.36 14.19
CA SER A 118 -12.92 -12.67 12.77
C SER A 118 -12.35 -11.48 11.99
N ILE A 119 -12.85 -10.27 12.27
CA ILE A 119 -12.36 -9.03 11.66
C ILE A 119 -10.90 -8.79 12.02
N LEU A 120 -10.56 -8.89 13.32
CA LEU A 120 -9.19 -8.67 13.80
C LEU A 120 -8.22 -9.73 13.26
N ALA A 121 -8.62 -11.00 13.27
CA ALA A 121 -7.83 -12.10 12.73
C ALA A 121 -7.56 -11.92 11.23
N ALA A 122 -8.57 -11.51 10.45
CA ALA A 122 -8.38 -11.14 9.05
C ALA A 122 -7.38 -9.99 8.92
N SER A 123 -7.63 -8.86 9.58
CA SER A 123 -6.79 -7.66 9.51
C SER A 123 -5.32 -7.93 9.85
N ALA A 124 -5.06 -8.69 10.92
CA ALA A 124 -3.73 -9.14 11.32
C ALA A 124 -3.13 -10.14 10.32
N GLY A 125 -3.93 -11.08 9.80
CA GLY A 125 -3.52 -12.04 8.78
C GLY A 125 -3.02 -11.36 7.51
N ILE A 126 -3.76 -10.38 6.97
CA ILE A 126 -3.30 -9.59 5.82
C ILE A 126 -1.98 -8.89 6.16
N TRP A 127 -1.86 -8.29 7.35
CA TRP A 127 -0.65 -7.58 7.75
C TRP A 127 0.57 -8.50 7.83
N ILE A 128 0.40 -9.72 8.36
CA ILE A 128 1.47 -10.73 8.39
C ILE A 128 1.88 -11.11 6.97
N VAL A 129 0.91 -11.44 6.11
CA VAL A 129 1.18 -11.87 4.74
C VAL A 129 1.89 -10.77 3.93
N ASN A 130 1.44 -9.52 4.05
CA ASN A 130 1.92 -8.44 3.21
C ASN A 130 3.15 -7.70 3.75
N LEU A 131 3.43 -7.76 5.07
CA LEU A 131 4.56 -7.07 5.69
C LEU A 131 5.57 -8.02 6.33
N ILE A 132 5.13 -8.93 7.19
CA ILE A 132 6.02 -9.77 7.99
C ILE A 132 6.73 -10.81 7.13
N ILE A 133 6.01 -11.52 6.26
CA ILE A 133 6.62 -12.53 5.38
C ILE A 133 7.73 -11.91 4.51
N PRO A 134 7.49 -10.79 3.77
CA PRO A 134 8.56 -10.14 3.02
C PRO A 134 9.73 -9.65 3.87
N ALA A 135 9.47 -9.12 5.08
CA ALA A 135 10.52 -8.64 5.97
C ALA A 135 11.45 -9.77 6.44
N ILE A 136 10.89 -10.93 6.79
CA ILE A 136 11.66 -12.12 7.20
C ILE A 136 12.49 -12.62 6.02
N LEU A 137 11.88 -12.81 4.84
CA LEU A 137 12.58 -13.26 3.64
C LEU A 137 13.73 -12.32 3.26
N GLY A 138 13.49 -11.01 3.31
CA GLY A 138 14.53 -10.01 3.06
C GLY A 138 15.69 -10.09 4.07
N THR A 139 15.38 -10.32 5.35
CA THR A 139 16.41 -10.45 6.40
C THR A 139 17.27 -11.70 6.21
N VAL A 140 16.64 -12.85 5.92
CA VAL A 140 17.35 -14.11 5.64
C VAL A 140 18.24 -13.97 4.41
N PHE A 141 17.75 -13.34 3.34
CA PHE A 141 18.52 -13.09 2.13
C PHE A 141 19.75 -12.21 2.38
N LEU A 142 19.60 -11.11 3.15
CA LEU A 142 20.71 -10.23 3.50
C LEU A 142 21.77 -10.91 4.37
N LEU A 143 21.37 -11.76 5.31
CA LEU A 143 22.30 -12.56 6.11
C LEU A 143 23.08 -13.54 5.22
N GLY A 144 22.41 -14.19 4.27
CA GLY A 144 23.06 -15.04 3.28
C GLY A 144 24.15 -14.29 2.51
N LEU A 145 23.84 -13.11 1.96
CA LEU A 145 24.81 -12.29 1.23
C LEU A 145 26.02 -11.87 2.08
N ARG A 146 25.79 -11.51 3.35
CA ARG A 146 26.88 -11.13 4.26
C ARG A 146 27.83 -12.30 4.54
N LEU A 147 27.31 -13.51 4.73
CA LEU A 147 28.11 -14.72 4.98
C LEU A 147 28.96 -15.11 3.76
N PHE A 148 28.43 -14.98 2.54
CA PHE A 148 29.19 -15.20 1.31
C PHE A 148 30.33 -14.19 1.15
N LYS A 149 30.03 -12.89 1.32
CA LYS A 149 31.05 -11.83 1.21
C LYS A 149 32.18 -11.96 2.25
N GLN A 150 31.87 -12.42 3.46
CA GLN A 150 32.86 -12.63 4.51
C GLN A 150 33.77 -13.84 4.25
N LYS A 151 33.29 -14.84 3.48
CA LYS A 151 34.10 -15.98 3.03
C LYS A 151 35.10 -15.59 1.94
N GLU A 152 34.70 -14.75 0.99
CA GLU A 152 35.59 -14.26 -0.07
C GLU A 152 36.71 -13.35 0.46
N GLN A 153 36.48 -12.57 1.52
CA GLN A 153 37.52 -11.73 2.13
C GLN A 153 38.54 -12.51 3.01
N LYS A 154 38.29 -13.80 3.29
CA LYS A 154 39.16 -14.66 4.11
C LYS A 154 39.95 -15.68 3.30
N SER A 155 39.77 -15.73 1.98
CA SER A 155 40.53 -16.56 1.03
C SER A 155 41.55 -15.73 0.27
#